data_AF-A0A813R264-F1
#
_entry.id   AF-A0A813R264-F1
#
_cell.length_a   1.000
_cell.length_b   1.000
_cell.length_c   1.000
_cell.angle_alpha   90.00
_cell.angle_beta   90.00
_cell.angle_gamma   90.00
#
_symmetry.space_group_name_H-M   'P 1'
#
loop_
_entity.id
_entity.type
_entity.pdbx_description
1 polymer ?
#
loop_
_entity_poly.entity_id
_entity_poly.type
_entity_poly.pdbx_seq_one_letter_code
_entity_poly.pdbx_strand_id
1 'polypeptide(L)'
;MADIRNDGQSKVDIESAELLGGDINLQMYGVSQYMPTSYAKVSDSYSEAAGGMAGPPPPPSVGQGEEVSGLYVFAISEPISIDAKTNYLLPMFRPRVTVERYASISKYFYGAGNVNGKAERAYRLSSDRFLSSGNCIIRESDRLVGETSLPDIAAKNKHEFSVGKDADIVYKENATLVSSYTTNVTTSHYGVKQTRTQSTYDLALTLKNYKNRPVKIEYQQRFHGQSLKLIKSTTNFTQDGSTIKATFTLASDEEKTTSYKFEVVN
;
A
#
# COMPACT_ATOMS: atom_id res chain seq x y z
N MET A 1 0.80 17.62 -11.04
CA MET A 1 1.41 18.62 -11.94
C MET A 1 2.90 18.50 -11.78
N ALA A 2 3.67 18.67 -12.84
CA ALA A 2 5.13 18.77 -12.74
C ALA A 2 5.51 20.26 -12.66
N ASP A 3 6.40 20.63 -11.74
CA ASP A 3 6.95 21.99 -11.59
C ASP A 3 8.34 22.02 -12.23
N ILE A 4 8.48 22.73 -13.35
CA ILE A 4 9.74 22.87 -14.07
C ILE A 4 10.26 24.29 -13.86
N ARG A 5 11.46 24.43 -13.29
CA ARG A 5 12.05 25.73 -12.98
C ARG A 5 13.17 26.09 -13.94
N ASN A 6 13.12 27.31 -14.47
CA ASN A 6 14.25 27.91 -15.17
C ASN A 6 14.94 28.95 -14.27
N ASP A 7 15.92 28.50 -13.50
CA ASP A 7 16.76 29.38 -12.67
C ASP A 7 17.82 30.15 -13.49
N GLY A 8 17.83 29.99 -14.82
CA GLY A 8 18.71 30.69 -15.74
C GLY A 8 18.37 32.18 -15.88
N GLN A 9 19.21 32.87 -16.68
CA GLN A 9 19.04 34.30 -17.00
C GLN A 9 18.42 34.52 -18.38
N SER A 10 18.22 33.44 -19.14
CA SER A 10 17.65 33.46 -20.50
C SER A 10 16.46 32.51 -20.59
N LYS A 11 15.55 32.82 -21.53
CA LYS A 11 14.49 31.91 -21.94
C LYS A 11 15.09 30.59 -22.44
N VAL A 12 14.41 29.48 -22.16
CA VAL A 12 14.73 28.15 -22.69
C VAL A 12 13.56 27.68 -23.54
N ASP A 13 13.85 27.36 -24.80
CA ASP A 13 12.90 26.78 -25.75
C ASP A 13 13.22 25.29 -25.88
N ILE A 14 12.22 24.45 -25.62
CA ILE A 14 12.34 23.00 -25.57
C ILE A 14 11.44 22.42 -26.66
N GLU A 15 12.05 21.90 -27.73
CA GLU A 15 11.32 21.31 -28.86
C GLU A 15 10.71 19.95 -28.50
N SER A 16 11.42 19.16 -27.71
CA SER A 16 10.96 17.86 -27.21
C SER A 16 11.50 17.61 -25.81
N ALA A 17 10.68 16.95 -24.99
CA ALA A 17 11.07 16.55 -23.65
C ALA A 17 10.27 15.34 -23.18
N GLU A 18 10.90 14.56 -22.31
CA GLU A 18 10.33 13.40 -21.67
C GLU A 18 10.51 13.54 -20.16
N LEU A 19 9.49 13.17 -19.40
CA LEU A 19 9.62 12.96 -17.97
C LEU A 19 9.90 11.49 -17.73
N LEU A 20 10.89 11.20 -16.89
CA LEU A 20 11.25 9.84 -16.51
C LEU A 20 10.84 9.60 -15.07
N GLY A 21 10.22 8.45 -14.80
CA GLY A 21 9.81 8.02 -13.45
C GLY A 21 10.16 6.56 -13.18
N GLY A 22 10.25 6.21 -11.89
CA GLY A 22 10.70 4.89 -11.41
C GLY A 22 12.11 4.93 -10.82
N ASP A 23 12.62 3.76 -10.43
CA ASP A 23 13.95 3.60 -9.83
C ASP A 23 15.06 3.69 -10.89
N ILE A 24 15.60 4.90 -11.10
CA ILE A 24 16.77 5.10 -11.96
C ILE A 24 18.05 4.93 -11.14
N ASN A 25 18.65 3.75 -11.19
CA ASN A 25 19.98 3.54 -10.61
C ASN A 25 21.06 3.93 -11.63
N LEU A 26 21.35 5.23 -11.70
CA LEU A 26 22.56 5.71 -12.38
C LEU A 26 23.76 5.35 -11.50
N GLN A 27 24.22 4.09 -11.57
CA GLN A 27 25.54 3.77 -11.06
C GLN A 27 26.54 4.58 -11.89
N MET A 28 26.98 5.70 -11.33
CA MET A 28 28.04 6.53 -11.87
C MET A 28 29.37 5.76 -11.69
N TYR A 29 29.52 4.65 -12.40
CA TYR A 29 30.80 3.98 -12.54
C TYR A 29 31.71 4.90 -13.32
N GLY A 30 32.83 5.27 -12.70
CA GLY A 30 33.88 6.03 -13.34
C GLY A 30 34.22 5.44 -14.70
N VAL A 31 34.06 6.28 -15.73
CA VAL A 31 34.75 6.27 -17.01
C VAL A 31 35.22 4.88 -17.50
N SER A 32 34.33 4.16 -18.18
CA SER A 32 34.73 3.34 -19.32
C SER A 32 33.56 3.20 -20.28
N GLN A 33 33.68 3.89 -21.40
CA GLN A 33 32.92 3.81 -22.65
C GLN A 33 31.91 2.66 -22.73
N TYR A 34 30.65 2.95 -22.39
CA TYR A 34 29.51 2.21 -22.91
C TYR A 34 28.59 3.25 -23.54
N MET A 35 28.63 3.36 -24.87
CA MET A 35 27.64 4.14 -25.60
C MET A 35 26.33 3.36 -25.58
N PRO A 36 25.21 3.96 -25.13
CA PRO A 36 23.91 3.30 -25.21
C PRO A 36 23.50 3.18 -26.69
N THR A 37 23.59 1.97 -27.24
CA THR A 37 23.04 1.63 -28.57
C THR A 37 21.59 1.18 -28.42
N SER A 38 20.72 2.08 -27.99
CA SER A 38 19.27 1.89 -28.13
C SER A 38 18.59 3.25 -28.00
N TYR A 39 18.52 3.97 -29.11
CA TYR A 39 17.42 4.92 -29.28
C TYR A 39 16.15 4.08 -29.30
N ALA A 40 15.26 4.30 -28.34
CA ALA A 40 13.89 3.84 -28.46
C ALA A 40 13.39 4.40 -29.80
N LYS A 41 13.04 3.51 -30.73
CA LYS A 41 12.40 3.93 -31.98
C LYS A 41 11.06 4.51 -31.58
N VAL A 42 10.97 5.84 -31.65
CA VAL A 42 9.71 6.59 -31.70
C VAL A 42 8.92 5.94 -32.84
N SER A 43 7.90 5.15 -32.51
CA SER A 43 6.95 4.71 -33.50
C SER A 43 6.12 5.93 -33.89
N ASP A 44 6.38 6.40 -35.10
CA ASP A 44 5.67 7.45 -35.80
C ASP A 44 4.17 7.40 -35.53
N SER A 45 3.71 8.31 -34.68
CA SER A 45 2.31 8.73 -34.61
C SER A 45 2.23 10.23 -34.76
N TYR A 46 3.00 10.76 -35.72
CA TYR A 46 2.75 12.07 -36.31
C TYR A 46 1.72 11.89 -37.41
N SER A 47 0.44 12.08 -37.08
CA SER A 47 -0.56 12.34 -38.11
C SER A 47 -0.26 13.72 -38.71
N GLU A 48 0.22 13.76 -39.95
CA GLU A 48 0.24 14.98 -40.77
C GLU A 48 -1.20 15.53 -40.85
N ALA A 49 -1.47 16.60 -40.10
CA ALA A 49 -2.68 17.36 -40.24
C ALA A 49 -2.52 18.29 -41.45
N ALA A 50 -3.14 17.87 -42.57
CA ALA A 50 -3.36 18.70 -43.74
C ALA A 50 -4.03 20.04 -43.35
N GLY A 51 -3.65 21.09 -44.06
CA GLY A 51 -4.03 22.47 -43.80
C GLY A 51 -5.53 22.69 -43.58
N GLY A 52 -5.85 23.23 -42.40
CA GLY A 52 -7.12 23.82 -42.05
C GLY A 52 -6.86 24.82 -40.91
N MET A 53 -7.44 26.01 -40.98
CA MET A 53 -7.25 27.09 -40.00
C MET A 53 -7.42 26.57 -38.56
N ALA A 54 -6.30 26.46 -37.83
CA ALA A 54 -6.26 25.92 -36.50
C ALA A 54 -6.64 27.01 -35.48
N GLY A 55 -7.54 26.66 -34.55
CA GLY A 55 -7.66 27.38 -33.30
C GLY A 55 -6.33 27.38 -32.54
N PRO A 56 -6.20 28.14 -31.43
CA PRO A 56 -4.97 28.16 -30.65
C PRO A 56 -4.54 26.72 -30.32
N PRO A 57 -3.23 26.39 -30.50
CA PRO A 57 -2.75 25.05 -30.23
C PRO A 57 -3.06 24.65 -28.78
N PRO A 58 -3.42 23.38 -28.54
CA PRO A 58 -3.71 22.91 -27.20
C PRO A 58 -2.50 23.13 -26.28
N PRO A 59 -2.71 23.42 -24.98
CA PRO A 59 -1.60 23.61 -24.06
C PRO A 59 -0.76 22.31 -23.95
N PRO A 60 0.57 22.42 -23.80
CA PRO A 60 1.44 21.27 -23.59
C PRO A 60 0.94 20.39 -22.45
N SER A 61 0.92 19.08 -22.69
CA SER A 61 0.42 18.10 -21.74
C SER A 61 1.32 16.88 -21.66
N VAL A 62 1.33 16.22 -20.51
CA VAL A 62 2.06 14.95 -20.34
C VAL A 62 1.22 13.81 -20.84
N GLY A 63 1.75 13.09 -21.83
CA GLY A 63 1.13 11.91 -22.42
C GLY A 63 0.99 10.74 -21.45
N GLN A 64 0.36 9.69 -21.94
CA GLN A 64 0.32 8.42 -21.23
C GLN A 64 1.73 7.84 -21.17
N GLY A 65 2.25 7.61 -19.96
CA GLY A 65 3.59 7.04 -19.81
C GLY A 65 3.67 5.61 -20.34
N GLU A 66 4.75 5.30 -21.03
CA GLU A 66 5.12 3.96 -21.47
C GLU A 66 6.18 3.37 -20.53
N GLU A 67 6.12 2.06 -20.32
CA GLU A 67 7.14 1.35 -19.55
C GLU A 67 8.22 0.84 -20.51
N VAL A 68 9.48 1.16 -20.19
CA VAL A 68 10.67 0.76 -20.94
C VAL A 68 11.71 0.22 -19.95
N SER A 69 11.80 -1.10 -19.82
CA SER A 69 12.80 -1.78 -18.98
C SER A 69 12.80 -1.35 -17.50
N GLY A 70 11.61 -1.15 -16.94
CA GLY A 70 11.39 -0.71 -15.56
C GLY A 70 11.31 0.82 -15.40
N LEU A 71 11.57 1.59 -16.45
CA LEU A 71 11.44 3.04 -16.47
C LEU A 71 10.09 3.45 -17.04
N TYR A 72 9.43 4.43 -16.43
CA TYR A 72 8.23 5.04 -17.00
C TYR A 72 8.60 6.33 -17.72
N VAL A 73 8.38 6.37 -19.03
CA VAL A 73 8.69 7.51 -19.90
C VAL A 73 7.39 8.23 -20.25
N PHE A 74 7.29 9.51 -19.93
CA PHE A 74 6.13 10.33 -20.25
C PHE A 74 6.51 11.45 -21.23
N ALA A 75 6.10 11.32 -22.48
CA ALA A 75 6.33 12.34 -23.50
C ALA A 75 5.52 13.62 -23.20
N ILE A 76 6.12 14.78 -23.46
CA ILE A 76 5.42 16.06 -23.46
C ILE A 76 4.91 16.30 -24.90
N SER A 77 3.59 16.51 -25.03
CA SER A 77 2.90 16.47 -26.33
C SER A 77 3.27 17.62 -27.27
N GLU A 78 3.77 18.74 -26.73
CA GLU A 78 4.03 19.97 -27.47
C GLU A 78 5.33 20.63 -26.96
N PRO A 79 6.03 21.39 -27.80
CA PRO A 79 7.15 22.23 -27.37
C PRO A 79 6.77 23.15 -26.21
N ILE A 80 7.71 23.40 -25.31
CA ILE A 80 7.51 24.31 -24.17
C ILE A 80 8.58 25.41 -24.16
N SER A 81 8.14 26.62 -23.85
CA SER A 81 8.99 27.78 -23.63
C SER A 81 8.93 28.17 -22.16
N ILE A 82 10.09 28.27 -21.51
CA ILE A 82 10.18 28.65 -20.10
C ILE A 82 11.03 29.92 -19.98
N ASP A 83 10.41 31.02 -19.57
CA ASP A 83 11.09 32.30 -19.39
C ASP A 83 12.12 32.25 -18.25
N ALA A 84 13.12 33.13 -18.31
CA ALA A 84 14.13 33.25 -17.26
C ALA A 84 13.48 33.55 -15.90
N LYS A 85 13.94 32.87 -14.84
CA LYS A 85 13.46 33.05 -13.46
C LYS A 85 11.97 32.74 -13.28
N THR A 86 11.41 31.85 -14.10
CA THR A 86 10.01 31.43 -14.00
C THR A 86 9.87 29.94 -13.74
N ASN A 87 8.67 29.57 -13.28
CA ASN A 87 8.24 28.19 -13.09
C ASN A 87 7.14 27.88 -14.10
N TYR A 88 7.28 26.78 -14.81
CA TYR A 88 6.28 26.26 -15.72
C TYR A 88 5.57 25.06 -15.07
N LEU A 89 4.26 25.17 -14.89
CA LEU A 89 3.43 24.11 -14.32
C LEU A 89 2.83 23.27 -15.44
N LEU A 90 3.38 22.06 -15.62
CA LEU A 90 2.90 21.14 -16.64
C LEU A 90 1.76 20.28 -16.10
N PRO A 91 0.58 20.28 -16.76
CA PRO A 91 -0.50 19.38 -16.43
C PRO A 91 -0.07 17.91 -16.58
N MET A 92 -0.18 17.16 -15.47
CA MET A 92 0.03 15.72 -15.46
C MET A 92 -1.29 15.01 -15.76
N PHE A 93 -1.22 13.83 -16.37
CA PHE A 93 -2.35 12.94 -16.48
C PHE A 93 -2.98 12.68 -15.10
N ARG A 94 -4.30 12.48 -15.06
CA ARG A 94 -5.05 12.21 -13.82
C ARG A 94 -5.41 10.72 -13.78
N PRO A 95 -4.66 9.89 -13.04
CA PRO A 95 -5.00 8.48 -12.90
C PRO A 95 -6.37 8.32 -12.22
N ARG A 96 -7.12 7.29 -12.60
CA ARG A 96 -8.34 6.91 -11.90
C ARG A 96 -7.97 6.03 -10.73
N VAL A 97 -8.12 6.61 -9.55
CA VAL A 97 -7.76 5.97 -8.29
C VAL A 97 -9.01 5.45 -7.61
N THR A 98 -8.94 4.20 -7.14
CA THR A 98 -9.94 3.61 -6.25
C THR A 98 -9.32 3.47 -4.87
N VAL A 99 -10.06 3.90 -3.84
CA VAL A 99 -9.64 3.81 -2.44
C VAL A 99 -10.71 3.06 -1.66
N GLU A 100 -10.35 1.92 -1.09
CA GLU A 100 -11.15 1.23 -0.08
C GLU A 100 -10.65 1.63 1.31
N ARG A 101 -11.56 2.02 2.20
CA ARG A 101 -11.25 2.33 3.60
C ARG A 101 -11.71 1.19 4.50
N TYR A 102 -10.86 0.83 5.46
CA TYR A 102 -11.19 -0.18 6.48
C TYR A 102 -10.42 0.10 7.78
N ALA A 103 -10.82 -0.60 8.84
CA ALA A 103 -10.10 -0.60 10.11
C ALA A 103 -9.24 -1.87 10.21
N SER A 104 -7.96 -1.73 10.51
CA SER A 104 -7.03 -2.86 10.60
C SER A 104 -6.66 -3.16 12.05
N ILE A 105 -6.69 -4.43 12.45
CA ILE A 105 -6.16 -4.87 13.75
C ILE A 105 -5.15 -5.97 13.45
N SER A 106 -3.85 -5.66 13.55
CA SER A 106 -2.78 -6.63 13.35
C SER A 106 -1.87 -6.69 14.57
N LYS A 107 -1.70 -7.87 15.16
CA LYS A 107 -0.98 -8.03 16.44
C LYS A 107 -0.38 -9.41 16.61
N TYR A 108 0.55 -9.52 17.57
CA TYR A 108 1.11 -10.79 18.02
C TYR A 108 0.37 -11.34 19.23
N PHE A 109 0.35 -12.66 19.37
CA PHE A 109 -0.26 -13.36 20.49
C PHE A 109 0.82 -13.64 21.53
N TYR A 110 0.56 -13.25 22.78
CA TYR A 110 1.53 -13.34 23.88
C TYR A 110 1.08 -14.27 25.02
N GLY A 111 -0.02 -15.02 24.84
CA GLY A 111 -0.57 -15.93 25.86
C GLY A 111 -1.93 -15.51 26.38
N ALA A 112 -2.35 -16.13 27.48
CA ALA A 112 -3.63 -15.82 28.13
C ALA A 112 -3.61 -14.41 28.76
N GLY A 113 -4.77 -13.77 28.82
CA GLY A 113 -4.95 -12.45 29.40
C GLY A 113 -5.94 -11.57 28.65
N ASN A 114 -6.15 -10.38 29.19
CA ASN A 114 -6.99 -9.35 28.58
C ASN A 114 -6.13 -8.34 27.83
N VAL A 115 -6.51 -8.04 26.60
CA VAL A 115 -5.89 -6.99 25.79
C VAL A 115 -6.99 -6.06 25.29
N ASN A 116 -6.74 -4.76 25.27
CA ASN A 116 -7.61 -3.79 24.64
C ASN A 116 -6.79 -2.87 23.75
N GLY A 117 -7.45 -2.32 22.73
CA GLY A 117 -6.77 -1.45 21.79
C GLY A 117 -7.73 -0.74 20.86
N LYS A 118 -7.14 0.02 19.95
CA LYS A 118 -7.83 0.70 18.87
C LYS A 118 -7.35 0.09 17.56
N ALA A 119 -8.25 -0.04 16.59
CA ALA A 119 -7.85 -0.41 15.25
C ALA A 119 -7.04 0.72 14.60
N GLU A 120 -6.29 0.39 13.58
CA GLU A 120 -5.63 1.34 12.69
C GLU A 120 -6.59 1.78 11.60
N ARG A 121 -6.54 3.07 11.24
CA ARG A 121 -7.19 3.63 10.07
C ARG A 121 -6.37 3.21 8.85
N ALA A 122 -6.92 2.31 8.05
CA ALA A 122 -6.22 1.71 6.91
C ALA A 122 -6.95 1.97 5.60
N TYR A 123 -6.18 2.00 4.53
CA TYR A 123 -6.64 2.22 3.17
C TYR A 123 -6.01 1.19 2.24
N ARG A 124 -6.77 0.81 1.21
CA ARG A 124 -6.31 0.00 0.10
C ARG A 124 -6.52 0.79 -1.19
N LEU A 125 -5.42 1.20 -1.77
CA LEU A 125 -5.33 2.06 -2.95
C LEU A 125 -5.05 1.21 -4.18
N SER A 126 -5.73 1.49 -5.28
CA SER A 126 -5.40 0.94 -6.59
C SER A 126 -5.62 1.98 -7.67
N SER A 127 -4.84 1.90 -8.74
CA SER A 127 -4.93 2.81 -9.88
C SER A 127 -5.11 2.02 -11.16
N ASP A 128 -5.78 2.60 -12.15
CA ASP A 128 -5.88 2.05 -13.50
C ASP A 128 -4.52 2.06 -14.24
N ARG A 129 -3.56 2.84 -13.75
CA ARG A 129 -2.23 3.07 -14.36
C ARG A 129 -1.15 3.11 -13.29
N PHE A 130 0.12 3.13 -13.69
CA PHE A 130 1.23 3.31 -12.76
C PHE A 130 1.09 4.60 -11.95
N LEU A 131 1.30 4.50 -10.64
CA LEU A 131 1.45 5.65 -9.76
C LEU A 131 2.90 5.70 -9.29
N SER A 132 3.57 6.81 -9.58
CA SER A 132 4.87 7.11 -9.01
C SER A 132 4.77 7.31 -7.50
N SER A 133 5.84 6.96 -6.81
CA SER A 133 6.04 7.23 -5.40
C SER A 133 5.92 8.72 -5.07
N GLY A 134 5.53 9.01 -3.84
CA GLY A 134 5.40 10.37 -3.38
C GLY A 134 4.56 10.50 -2.10
N ASN A 135 4.58 11.69 -1.53
CA ASN A 135 3.81 11.98 -0.33
C ASN A 135 2.31 12.10 -0.67
N CYS A 136 1.48 11.45 0.15
CA CYS A 136 0.04 11.43 0.03
C CYS A 136 -0.58 12.04 1.28
N ILE A 137 -1.46 13.01 1.07
CA ILE A 137 -2.27 13.63 2.12
C ILE A 137 -3.66 13.03 2.05
N ILE A 138 -4.14 12.48 3.15
CA ILE A 138 -5.46 11.86 3.22
C ILE A 138 -6.44 12.85 3.85
N ARG A 139 -7.56 13.09 3.14
CA ARG A 139 -8.67 13.89 3.64
C ARG A 139 -9.95 13.07 3.69
N GLU A 140 -10.69 13.18 4.80
CA GLU A 140 -12.05 12.67 4.92
C GLU A 140 -13.00 13.85 5.15
N SER A 141 -14.02 14.00 4.30
CA SER A 141 -14.97 15.12 4.38
C SER A 141 -14.24 16.48 4.48
N ASP A 142 -13.26 16.69 3.60
CA ASP A 142 -12.39 17.86 3.50
C ASP A 142 -11.44 18.13 4.69
N ARG A 143 -11.43 17.25 5.70
CA ARG A 143 -10.54 17.35 6.86
C ARG A 143 -9.31 16.48 6.70
N LEU A 144 -8.14 17.02 7.02
CA LEU A 144 -6.90 16.26 7.09
C LEU A 144 -7.01 15.18 8.18
N VAL A 145 -6.78 13.91 7.80
CA VAL A 145 -6.81 12.77 8.74
C VAL A 145 -5.47 12.05 8.87
N GLY A 146 -4.53 12.34 7.97
CA GLY A 146 -3.19 11.79 8.01
C GLY A 146 -2.39 12.06 6.75
N GLU A 147 -1.14 11.64 6.79
CA GLU A 147 -0.17 11.71 5.71
C GLU A 147 0.59 10.38 5.67
N THR A 148 0.99 9.95 4.46
CA THR A 148 1.86 8.80 4.25
C THR A 148 2.77 9.06 3.05
N SER A 149 3.88 8.35 2.97
CA SER A 149 4.60 8.20 1.70
C SER A 149 4.06 6.97 0.97
N LEU A 150 3.78 7.10 -0.32
CA LEU A 150 3.40 6.01 -1.20
C LEU A 150 4.64 5.54 -1.97
N PRO A 151 4.84 4.21 -2.13
CA PRO A 151 5.84 3.69 -3.05
C PRO A 151 5.34 3.81 -4.49
N ASP A 152 6.18 3.36 -5.43
CA ASP A 152 5.75 3.10 -6.79
C ASP A 152 4.71 1.96 -6.80
N ILE A 153 3.57 2.18 -7.48
CA ILE A 153 2.46 1.23 -7.53
C ILE A 153 2.15 0.93 -8.99
N ALA A 154 2.39 -0.32 -9.39
CA ALA A 154 2.03 -0.81 -10.71
C ALA A 154 0.52 -0.73 -10.97
N ALA A 155 0.15 -0.60 -12.25
CA ALA A 155 -1.25 -0.55 -12.66
C ALA A 155 -2.05 -1.75 -12.12
N LYS A 156 -3.24 -1.47 -11.58
CA LYS A 156 -4.19 -2.44 -10.98
C LYS A 156 -3.70 -3.16 -9.71
N ASN A 157 -2.45 -2.97 -9.29
CA ASN A 157 -1.99 -3.49 -8.03
C ASN A 157 -2.63 -2.73 -6.87
N LYS A 158 -2.90 -3.46 -5.78
CA LYS A 158 -3.42 -2.88 -4.55
C LYS A 158 -2.26 -2.58 -3.62
N HIS A 159 -2.20 -1.36 -3.13
CA HIS A 159 -1.27 -0.95 -2.09
C HIS A 159 -2.05 -0.66 -0.82
N GLU A 160 -1.60 -1.23 0.29
CA GLU A 160 -2.23 -1.06 1.61
C GLU A 160 -1.35 -0.23 2.51
N PHE A 161 -1.96 0.74 3.20
CA PHE A 161 -1.25 1.60 4.15
C PHE A 161 -2.17 2.02 5.29
N SER A 162 -1.56 2.42 6.40
CA SER A 162 -2.26 3.01 7.54
C SER A 162 -1.79 4.43 7.79
N VAL A 163 -2.68 5.27 8.33
CA VAL A 163 -2.39 6.63 8.78
C VAL A 163 -2.47 6.77 10.30
N GLY A 164 -2.35 5.66 11.02
CA GLY A 164 -2.37 5.61 12.48
C GLY A 164 -3.70 5.13 13.07
N LYS A 165 -3.88 5.31 14.38
CA LYS A 165 -5.02 4.74 15.14
C LYS A 165 -6.35 5.40 14.77
N ASP A 166 -7.40 4.60 14.63
CA ASP A 166 -8.78 5.07 14.56
C ASP A 166 -9.38 5.16 15.97
N ALA A 167 -9.72 6.36 16.42
CA ALA A 167 -10.23 6.60 17.77
C ALA A 167 -11.59 5.94 18.02
N ASP A 168 -12.37 5.71 16.97
CA ASP A 168 -13.77 5.28 17.06
C ASP A 168 -13.95 3.77 16.88
N ILE A 169 -12.87 3.04 16.59
CA ILE A 169 -12.91 1.58 16.44
C ILE A 169 -12.06 0.95 17.53
N VAL A 170 -12.74 0.38 18.52
CA VAL A 170 -12.11 -0.20 19.71
C VAL A 170 -12.29 -1.71 19.68
N TYR A 171 -11.26 -2.42 20.13
CA TYR A 171 -11.33 -3.86 20.34
C TYR A 171 -10.91 -4.24 21.75
N LYS A 172 -11.46 -5.35 22.22
CA LYS A 172 -11.08 -6.02 23.46
C LYS A 172 -10.96 -7.51 23.18
N GLU A 173 -9.92 -8.11 23.69
CA GLU A 173 -9.70 -9.55 23.66
C GLU A 173 -9.56 -10.08 25.07
N ASN A 174 -10.08 -11.28 25.26
CA ASN A 174 -9.86 -12.07 26.46
C ASN A 174 -9.45 -13.49 26.02
N ALA A 175 -8.18 -13.83 26.22
CA ALA A 175 -7.64 -15.14 25.95
C ALA A 175 -7.56 -15.95 27.24
N THR A 176 -8.18 -17.13 27.24
CA THR A 176 -8.18 -18.06 28.36
C THR A 176 -7.39 -19.31 27.98
N LEU A 177 -6.41 -19.69 28.80
CA LEU A 177 -5.73 -20.98 28.66
C LEU A 177 -6.70 -22.09 29.08
N VAL A 178 -7.07 -22.96 28.15
CA VAL A 178 -8.00 -24.07 28.39
C VAL A 178 -7.27 -25.32 28.87
N SER A 179 -6.14 -25.62 28.24
CA SER A 179 -5.29 -26.75 28.63
C SER A 179 -3.84 -26.50 28.19
N SER A 180 -2.90 -27.07 28.94
CA SER A 180 -1.50 -27.09 28.57
C SER A 180 -0.89 -28.43 28.96
N TYR A 181 -0.09 -29.01 28.08
CA TYR A 181 0.58 -30.29 28.29
C TYR A 181 1.97 -30.24 27.68
N THR A 182 2.94 -30.76 28.42
CA THR A 182 4.35 -30.75 28.06
C THR A 182 4.85 -32.18 27.89
N THR A 183 5.53 -32.44 26.76
CA THR A 183 6.22 -33.69 26.49
C THR A 183 7.69 -33.50 26.26
N ASN A 184 8.47 -34.49 26.67
CA ASN A 184 9.85 -34.61 26.21
C ASN A 184 9.86 -35.46 24.95
N VAL A 185 10.24 -34.84 23.84
CA VAL A 185 10.41 -35.50 22.55
C VAL A 185 11.90 -35.67 22.30
N THR A 186 12.35 -36.90 22.16
CA THR A 186 13.73 -37.17 21.74
C THR A 186 13.83 -36.95 20.23
N THR A 187 14.62 -35.98 19.79
CA THR A 187 14.90 -35.83 18.36
C THR A 187 16.03 -36.78 17.95
N SER A 188 15.93 -37.31 16.73
CA SER A 188 16.81 -38.35 16.18
C SER A 188 18.24 -37.87 15.89
N HIS A 189 18.52 -36.57 16.04
CA HIS A 189 19.86 -36.01 15.89
C HIS A 189 20.44 -35.70 17.28
N TYR A 190 21.44 -36.49 17.70
CA TYR A 190 22.18 -36.38 18.97
C TYR A 190 21.46 -36.73 20.28
N GLY A 191 20.24 -37.28 20.24
CA GLY A 191 19.56 -37.76 21.47
C GLY A 191 19.19 -36.64 22.45
N VAL A 192 19.20 -35.39 21.99
CA VAL A 192 18.77 -34.22 22.77
C VAL A 192 17.26 -34.33 22.96
N LYS A 193 16.82 -34.32 24.22
CA LYS A 193 15.40 -34.23 24.56
C LYS A 193 14.98 -32.78 24.37
N GLN A 194 14.10 -32.53 23.40
CA GLN A 194 13.42 -31.26 23.27
C GLN A 194 12.10 -31.31 24.02
N THR A 195 11.86 -30.26 24.81
CA THR A 195 10.59 -30.09 25.51
C THR A 195 9.60 -29.43 24.56
N ARG A 196 8.52 -30.14 24.25
CA ARG A 196 7.41 -29.67 23.42
C ARG A 196 6.23 -29.35 24.30
N THR A 197 5.73 -28.11 24.25
CA THR A 197 4.56 -27.69 25.02
C THR A 197 3.42 -27.34 24.09
N GLN A 198 2.31 -28.07 24.24
CA GLN A 198 1.08 -27.86 23.51
C GLN A 198 0.08 -27.16 24.42
N SER A 199 -0.41 -26.01 24.00
CA SER A 199 -1.36 -25.20 24.77
C SER A 199 -2.57 -24.85 23.93
N THR A 200 -3.75 -25.10 24.47
CA THR A 200 -5.03 -24.74 23.85
C THR A 200 -5.59 -23.49 24.50
N TYR A 201 -5.97 -22.51 23.69
CA TYR A 201 -6.55 -21.25 24.13
C TYR A 201 -7.94 -21.05 23.54
N ASP A 202 -8.81 -20.42 24.31
CA ASP A 202 -10.08 -19.86 23.84
C ASP A 202 -9.99 -18.34 23.90
N LEU A 203 -10.30 -17.66 22.80
CA LEU A 203 -10.16 -16.21 22.69
C LEU A 203 -11.49 -15.59 22.31
N ALA A 204 -11.99 -14.72 23.17
CA ALA A 204 -13.15 -13.88 22.91
C ALA A 204 -12.69 -12.49 22.44
N LEU A 205 -13.13 -12.09 21.24
CA LEU A 205 -12.89 -10.79 20.62
C LEU A 205 -14.19 -9.99 20.61
N THR A 206 -14.17 -8.81 21.23
CA THR A 206 -15.23 -7.81 21.18
C THR A 206 -14.77 -6.63 20.34
N LEU A 207 -15.58 -6.23 19.36
CA LEU A 207 -15.35 -5.10 18.47
C LEU A 207 -16.47 -4.08 18.67
N LYS A 208 -16.12 -2.81 18.79
CA LYS A 208 -17.08 -1.70 18.93
C LYS A 208 -16.80 -0.62 17.88
N ASN A 209 -17.83 -0.25 17.14
CA ASN A 209 -17.79 0.84 16.18
C ASN A 209 -18.55 2.05 16.72
N TYR A 210 -17.86 3.12 17.14
CA TYR A 210 -18.49 4.37 17.60
C TYR A 210 -18.82 5.35 16.46
N LYS A 211 -18.57 4.99 15.20
CA LYS A 211 -18.89 5.86 14.06
C LYS A 211 -20.38 5.81 13.74
N ASN A 212 -20.86 6.89 13.13
CA ASN A 212 -22.21 7.03 12.58
C ASN A 212 -22.41 6.34 11.22
N ARG A 213 -21.58 5.35 10.89
CA ARG A 213 -21.58 4.64 9.59
C ARG A 213 -21.06 3.22 9.74
N PRO A 214 -21.39 2.30 8.81
CA PRO A 214 -20.78 0.99 8.78
C PRO A 214 -19.27 1.04 8.51
N VAL A 215 -18.53 0.11 9.12
CA VAL A 215 -17.08 -0.02 8.95
C VAL A 215 -16.70 -1.47 8.73
N LYS A 216 -15.87 -1.70 7.71
CA LYS A 216 -15.18 -2.98 7.50
C LYS A 216 -13.97 -3.04 8.43
N ILE A 217 -13.84 -4.12 9.20
CA ILE A 217 -12.73 -4.39 10.11
C ILE A 217 -12.01 -5.65 9.64
N GLU A 218 -10.71 -5.57 9.41
CA GLU A 218 -9.84 -6.70 9.08
C GLU A 218 -8.98 -7.01 10.31
N TYR A 219 -9.14 -8.21 10.87
CA TYR A 219 -8.45 -8.68 12.06
C TYR A 219 -7.39 -9.73 11.69
N GLN A 220 -6.21 -9.60 12.26
CA GLN A 220 -5.07 -10.48 12.07
C GLN A 220 -4.32 -10.71 13.40
N GLN A 221 -4.29 -11.96 13.85
CA GLN A 221 -3.54 -12.40 15.01
C GLN A 221 -2.38 -13.31 14.58
N ARG A 222 -1.13 -12.89 14.84
CA ARG A 222 0.11 -13.58 14.46
C ARG A 222 0.71 -14.36 15.64
N PHE A 223 1.34 -15.49 15.35
CA PHE A 223 1.97 -16.37 16.33
C PHE A 223 3.46 -16.55 15.98
N HIS A 224 4.37 -16.30 16.93
CA HIS A 224 5.82 -16.19 16.68
C HIS A 224 6.52 -17.55 16.54
N GLY A 225 6.67 -18.06 15.31
CA GLY A 225 7.44 -19.29 15.06
C GLY A 225 6.83 -20.55 15.70
N GLN A 226 5.58 -20.46 16.15
CA GLN A 226 4.85 -21.54 16.80
C GLN A 226 4.01 -22.27 15.77
N SER A 227 3.88 -23.59 15.91
CA SER A 227 2.90 -24.32 15.11
C SER A 227 1.51 -24.01 15.65
N LEU A 228 0.61 -23.63 14.75
CA LEU A 228 -0.73 -23.17 15.07
C LEU A 228 -1.77 -24.10 14.45
N LYS A 229 -2.84 -24.39 15.20
CA LYS A 229 -4.00 -25.10 14.70
C LYS A 229 -5.29 -24.45 15.20
N LEU A 230 -6.08 -23.89 14.29
CA LEU A 230 -7.44 -23.46 14.57
C LEU A 230 -8.32 -24.69 14.83
N ILE A 231 -8.94 -24.77 16.01
CA ILE A 231 -9.76 -25.92 16.44
C ILE A 231 -11.24 -25.65 16.16
N LYS A 232 -11.73 -24.47 16.59
CA LYS A 232 -13.14 -24.09 16.48
C LYS A 232 -13.25 -22.58 16.34
N SER A 233 -14.27 -22.13 15.64
CA SER A 233 -14.59 -20.71 15.51
C SER A 233 -16.10 -20.48 15.56
N THR A 234 -16.53 -19.35 16.14
CA THR A 234 -17.94 -18.93 16.10
C THR A 234 -18.29 -18.09 14.88
N THR A 235 -17.31 -17.60 14.12
CA THR A 235 -17.48 -16.83 12.87
C THR A 235 -16.44 -17.26 11.81
N ASN A 236 -16.39 -16.59 10.66
CA ASN A 236 -15.50 -16.90 9.52
C ASN A 236 -14.01 -16.58 9.81
N PHE A 237 -13.47 -16.99 10.96
CA PHE A 237 -12.03 -16.99 11.19
C PHE A 237 -11.38 -18.06 10.32
N THR A 238 -10.30 -17.69 9.66
CA THR A 238 -9.50 -18.58 8.84
C THR A 238 -8.06 -18.59 9.34
N GLN A 239 -7.39 -19.72 9.17
CA GLN A 239 -5.97 -19.85 9.48
C GLN A 239 -5.16 -19.76 8.17
N ASP A 240 -4.11 -18.96 8.20
CA ASP A 240 -3.12 -18.82 7.13
C ASP A 240 -1.72 -18.92 7.75
N GLY A 241 -1.12 -20.10 7.67
CA GLY A 241 0.14 -20.43 8.34
C GLY A 241 0.06 -20.21 9.85
N SER A 242 0.93 -19.33 10.37
CA SER A 242 0.98 -18.92 11.78
C SER A 242 0.12 -17.69 12.09
N THR A 243 -0.92 -17.45 11.29
CA THR A 243 -1.83 -16.32 11.45
C THR A 243 -3.29 -16.78 11.47
N ILE A 244 -4.09 -16.20 12.36
CA ILE A 244 -5.56 -16.28 12.31
C ILE A 244 -6.11 -14.95 11.80
N LYS A 245 -7.02 -14.99 10.81
CA LYS A 245 -7.59 -13.83 10.14
C LYS A 245 -9.12 -13.86 10.22
N ALA A 246 -9.76 -12.70 10.25
CA ALA A 246 -11.19 -12.56 10.07
C ALA A 246 -11.55 -11.17 9.53
N THR A 247 -12.68 -11.08 8.83
CA THR A 247 -13.24 -9.83 8.34
C THR A 247 -14.63 -9.63 8.90
N PHE A 248 -14.90 -8.44 9.41
CA PHE A 248 -16.18 -8.05 9.98
C PHE A 248 -16.69 -6.80 9.28
N THR A 249 -18.01 -6.66 9.19
CA THR A 249 -18.66 -5.39 8.88
C THR A 249 -19.54 -5.08 10.07
N LEU A 250 -19.24 -3.97 10.75
CA LEU A 250 -20.04 -3.48 11.88
C LEU A 250 -20.88 -2.31 11.40
N ALA A 251 -22.17 -2.31 11.70
CA ALA A 251 -23.06 -1.17 11.52
C ALA A 251 -22.65 0.00 12.45
N SER A 252 -23.31 1.14 12.26
CA SER A 252 -23.16 2.31 13.13
C SER A 252 -23.49 1.95 14.57
N ASP A 253 -22.65 2.35 15.52
CA ASP A 253 -22.79 2.07 16.96
C ASP A 253 -22.88 0.57 17.34
N GLU A 254 -22.58 -0.35 16.43
CA GLU A 254 -22.64 -1.78 16.70
C GLU A 254 -21.50 -2.23 17.63
N GLU A 255 -21.84 -3.08 18.60
CA GLU A 255 -20.89 -3.90 19.33
C GLU A 255 -21.10 -5.38 18.97
N LYS A 256 -20.01 -6.07 18.64
CA LYS A 256 -20.05 -7.48 18.27
C LYS A 256 -19.00 -8.26 19.02
N THR A 257 -19.41 -9.35 19.66
CA THR A 257 -18.50 -10.31 20.31
C THR A 257 -18.50 -11.63 19.55
N THR A 258 -17.31 -12.17 19.31
CA THR A 258 -17.07 -13.45 18.65
C THR A 258 -15.94 -14.18 19.37
N SER A 259 -15.81 -15.50 19.17
CA SER A 259 -14.69 -16.23 19.72
C SER A 259 -14.12 -17.28 18.77
N TYR A 260 -12.88 -17.69 19.04
CA TYR A 260 -12.27 -18.83 18.41
C TYR A 260 -11.32 -19.54 19.37
N LYS A 261 -11.20 -20.86 19.16
CA LYS A 261 -10.36 -21.76 19.94
C LYS A 261 -9.25 -22.29 19.05
N PHE A 262 -8.03 -22.25 19.54
CA PHE A 262 -6.85 -22.66 18.80
C PHE A 262 -5.84 -23.32 19.71
N GLU A 263 -4.93 -24.05 19.09
CA GLU A 263 -3.82 -24.73 19.73
C GLU A 263 -2.50 -24.19 19.20
N VAL A 264 -1.56 -24.01 20.13
CA VAL A 264 -0.21 -23.55 19.88
C VAL A 264 0.75 -24.62 20.37
N VAL A 265 1.74 -24.95 19.57
CA VAL A 265 2.83 -25.84 19.94
C VAL A 265 4.14 -25.06 19.90
N ASN A 266 4.81 -25.05 21.05
CA ASN A 266 6.18 -24.57 21.25
C ASN A 266 7.15 -25.74 21.39
#